data_AF-A0A969K307-F1
#
_entry.id   AF-A0A969K307-F1
#
_cell.length_a   1.000
_cell.length_b   1.000
_cell.length_c   1.000
_cell.angle_alpha   90.00
_cell.angle_beta   90.00
_cell.angle_gamma   90.00
#
_symmetry.space_group_name_H-M   'P 1'
#
loop_
_entity.id
_entity.type
_entity.pdbx_description
1 polymer ?
#
loop_
_entity_poly.entity_id
_entity_poly.type
_entity_poly.pdbx_seq_one_letter_code
_entity_poly.pdbx_strand_id
1 'polypeptide(L)' 'MSKKNPEMAELNGYIPKELKVKFKTLCAAQDRSMSDVLVEIITEWINQQEDDEATSNTAQR' A
#
# COMPACT_ATOMS: atom_id res chain seq x y z
N MET A 1 10.91 -20.14 -11.92
CA MET A 1 11.29 -18.83 -12.49
C MET A 1 10.00 -18.08 -12.79
N SER A 2 9.46 -17.32 -11.83
CA SER A 2 8.20 -16.61 -12.02
C SER A 2 8.43 -15.44 -12.98
N LYS A 3 7.63 -15.37 -14.05
CA LYS A 3 7.68 -14.28 -15.03
C LYS A 3 7.46 -12.96 -14.30
N LYS A 4 8.40 -12.01 -14.40
CA LYS A 4 8.19 -10.64 -13.93
C LYS A 4 7.03 -10.06 -14.73
N ASN A 5 6.01 -9.55 -14.06
CA ASN A 5 4.97 -8.75 -14.71
C ASN A 5 5.62 -7.41 -15.10
N PRO A 6 5.69 -7.03 -16.39
CA PRO A 6 6.32 -5.79 -16.81
C PRO A 6 5.64 -4.53 -16.27
N GLU A 7 4.38 -4.65 -15.82
CA GLU A 7 3.59 -3.55 -15.27
C GLU A 7 3.71 -3.43 -13.74
N MET A 8 4.46 -4.31 -13.08
CA MET A 8 4.62 -4.29 -11.62
C MET A 8 6.07 -3.99 -11.22
N ALA A 9 6.22 -3.02 -10.31
CA ALA A 9 7.47 -2.72 -9.64
C ALA A 9 7.56 -3.43 -8.27
N GLU A 10 8.77 -3.78 -7.85
CA GLU A 10 9.03 -4.33 -6.52
C GLU A 10 9.16 -3.20 -5.50
N LEU A 11 8.39 -3.27 -4.41
CA LEU A 11 8.48 -2.33 -3.29
C LEU A 11 9.17 -3.00 -2.11
N ASN A 12 10.30 -2.43 -1.69
CA ASN A 12 11.11 -2.94 -0.58
C ASN A 12 11.14 -1.95 0.59
N GLY A 13 10.92 -2.43 1.81
CA GLY A 13 10.92 -1.62 3.02
C GLY A 13 11.15 -2.44 4.28
N TYR A 14 11.65 -1.79 5.33
CA TYR A 14 11.85 -2.40 6.64
C TYR A 14 10.66 -2.10 7.55
N ILE A 15 10.08 -3.16 8.13
CA ILE A 15 9.02 -3.08 9.14
C ILE A 15 9.37 -4.01 10.31
N PRO A 16 8.79 -3.79 11.51
CA PRO A 16 8.91 -4.73 12.60
C PRO A 16 8.49 -6.14 12.19
N LYS A 17 9.27 -7.16 12.59
CA LYS A 17 9.02 -8.57 12.21
C LYS A 17 7.63 -9.04 12.62
N GLU A 18 7.21 -8.67 13.83
CA GLU A 18 5.89 -9.01 14.37
C GLU A 18 4.76 -8.45 13.50
N LEU A 19 4.93 -7.21 13.02
CA LEU A 19 3.96 -6.58 12.12
C LEU A 19 3.88 -7.32 10.79
N LYS A 20 5.02 -7.72 10.21
CA LYS A 20 5.07 -8.54 8.99
C LYS A 20 4.32 -9.86 9.16
N VAL A 21 4.53 -10.56 10.28
CA VAL A 21 3.86 -11.85 10.55
C VAL A 21 2.36 -11.66 10.68
N LYS A 22 1.92 -10.66 11.45
CA LYS A 22 0.50 -10.35 11.63
C LYS A 22 -0.15 -9.98 10.30
N PHE A 23 0.47 -9.10 9.52
CA PHE A 23 0.00 -8.71 8.19
C PHE A 23 -0.19 -9.92 7.26
N LYS A 24 0.85 -10.77 7.15
CA LYS A 24 0.78 -11.99 6.34
C LYS A 24 -0.35 -12.93 6.78
N THR A 25 -0.52 -13.10 8.09
CA THR A 25 -1.55 -13.98 8.66
C THR A 25 -2.95 -13.46 8.32
N LEU A 26 -3.18 -12.15 8.44
CA LEU A 26 -4.47 -11.53 8.12
C LEU A 26 -4.79 -11.58 6.63
N CYS A 27 -3.79 -11.40 5.76
CA CYS A 27 -3.98 -11.56 4.31
C CYS A 27 -4.39 -12.99 3.96
N ALA A 28 -3.70 -13.98 4.53
CA ALA A 28 -4.00 -15.40 4.31
C ALA A 28 -5.39 -15.79 4.83
N ALA A 29 -5.80 -15.28 5.99
CA ALA A 29 -7.12 -15.54 6.55
C ALA A 29 -8.27 -15.00 5.67
N GLN A 30 -7.98 -14.02 4.81
CA GLN A 30 -8.94 -13.41 3.88
C GLN A 30 -8.80 -13.92 2.44
N ASP A 31 -7.93 -14.92 2.20
CA ASP A 31 -7.58 -15.41 0.86
C ASP A 31 -7.09 -14.30 -0.09
N ARG A 32 -6.31 -13.36 0.45
CA ARG A 32 -5.75 -12.22 -0.30
C ARG A 32 -4.24 -12.29 -0.40
N SER A 33 -3.68 -11.87 -1.53
CA SER A 33 -2.24 -11.72 -1.66
C SER A 33 -1.75 -10.47 -0.93
N MET A 34 -0.53 -10.52 -0.38
CA MET A 34 0.09 -9.35 0.26
C MET A 34 0.23 -8.18 -0.71
N SER A 35 0.51 -8.46 -1.99
CA SER A 35 0.65 -7.44 -3.03
C SER A 35 -0.66 -6.68 -3.26
N ASP A 36 -1.80 -7.37 -3.33
CA ASP A 36 -3.10 -6.73 -3.53
C ASP A 36 -3.46 -5.81 -2.37
N VAL A 37 -3.24 -6.27 -1.13
CA VAL A 37 -3.50 -5.47 0.07
C VAL A 37 -2.54 -4.28 0.17
N LEU A 38 -1.27 -4.45 -0.21
CA LEU A 38 -0.32 -3.34 -0.27
C LEU A 38 -0.75 -2.28 -1.29
N VAL A 39 -1.22 -2.68 -2.48
CA VAL A 39 -1.71 -1.73 -3.49
C VAL A 39 -2.86 -0.90 -2.92
N GLU A 40 -3.84 -1.53 -2.27
CA GLU A 40 -4.97 -0.80 -1.66
C GLU A 40 -4.52 0.21 -0.60
N ILE A 41 -3.68 -0.21 0.34
CA ILE A 41 -3.20 0.66 1.42
C ILE A 41 -2.38 1.82 0.86
N ILE A 42 -1.54 1.57 -0.15
CA ILE A 42 -0.72 2.60 -0.78
C ILE A 42 -1.59 3.58 -1.57
N THR A 43 -2.56 3.09 -2.33
CA THR A 43 -3.51 3.95 -3.06
C THR A 43 -4.33 4.80 -2.11
N GLU A 44 -4.84 4.23 -1.03
CA GLU A 44 -5.58 4.98 -0.01
C GLU A 44 -4.72 6.07 0.62
N TRP A 45 -3.47 5.75 0.98
CA TRP A 45 -2.55 6.72 1.54
C TRP A 45 -2.24 7.87 0.56
N ILE A 46 -2.00 7.57 -0.72
CA ILE A 46 -1.76 8.59 -1.76
C ILE A 46 -2.97 9.51 -1.91
N ASN A 47 -4.17 8.94 -2.06
CA ASN A 47 -5.41 9.72 -2.21
C ASN A 47 -5.62 10.66 -1.02
N GLN A 48 -5.37 10.19 0.21
CA GLN A 48 -5.45 11.04 1.40
C GLN A 48 -4.47 12.23 1.33
N GLN A 49 -3.25 12.03 0.83
CA GLN A 49 -2.30 13.14 0.69
C GLN A 49 -2.73 14.14 -0.40
N GLU A 50 -3.23 13.66 -1.52
CA GLU A 50 -3.69 14.53 -2.62
C GLU A 50 -4.95 15.33 -2.25
N ASP A 51 -5.88 14.72 -1.49
CA ASP A 51 -7.07 15.38 -0.98
C ASP A 51 -6.74 16.44 0.10
N ASP A 52 -5.76 16.16 0.96
CA ASP A 52 -5.26 17.11 1.97
C ASP A 52 -4.53 18.31 1.31
N GLU A 53 -3.80 18.08 0.22
CA GLU A 53 -3.19 19.17 -0.57
C GLU A 53 -4.25 20.07 -1.24
N ALA A 54 -5.33 19.48 -1.76
CA ALA A 54 -6.42 20.22 -2.40
C ALA A 54 -7.18 21.13 -1.42
N THR A 55 -7.32 20.70 -0.15
CA THR A 55 -7.97 21.50 0.89
C THR A 55 -7.07 22.59 1.46
N SER A 56 -5.74 22.41 1.48
CA SER A 56 -4.80 23.47 1.90
C SER A 56 -4.72 24.64 0.91
N ASN A 57 -4.90 24.40 -0.39
CA ASN A 57 -4.76 25.41 -1.45
C ASN A 57 -5.99 26.34 -1.62
N THR A 58 -7.13 26.03 -1.00
CA THR A 58 -8.36 26.84 -1.13
C THR A 58 -8.48 27.92 -0.05
N ALA A 59 -7.72 27.84 1.04
CA ALA A 59 -7.76 28.82 2.13
C ALA A 59 -6.90 30.08 1.89
N GLN A 60 -6.28 30.23 0.72
CA GLN A 60 -5.29 31.29 0.46
C GLN A 60 -5.54 32.12 -0.81
N ARG A 61 -6.78 32.11 -1.34
CA ARG A 61 -7.22 33.00 -2.43
C ARG A 61 -8.24 34.04 -1.97
#